data_AF-A0A1I0YGN3-F1
#
_entry.id   AF-A0A1I0YGN3-F1
#
_cell.length_a   1.000
_cell.length_b   1.000
_cell.length_c   1.000
_cell.angle_alpha   90.00
_cell.angle_beta   90.00
_cell.angle_gamma   90.00
#
_symmetry.space_group_name_H-M   'P 1'
#
loop_
_entity.id
_entity.type
_entity.pdbx_description
1 polymer ?
#
loop_
_entity_poly.entity_id
_entity_poly.type
_entity_poly.pdbx_seq_one_letter_code
_entity_poly.pdbx_strand_id
1 'polypeptide(L)'
;MDLFSPLVATEKQHPNFRSIMHPLLLPERTELARWASGFPDRDNKFAIEFQTTFNSSFWEIYLYAVFCEYGFEMNWSHAMPDFHVNGNGRDFVVEAVTANSASGNLEEWRKPELISQDVRYKRFGKINREAMIRLSNAFSAKFRKFNDSYSKLPHTNQKPFVLAIAPFEQPDFQYQYDRAIMALLYDYYVDEDAYHENPTQYPDGPPGIKLGEITKSNGTSVPLGLFCNEKYRAISAVIFSCAATWGKVEALTQDSPRPCTISSSWGGPGGKPRRQQVSRARHNETLEDGLQIFHNPFAANPLDLNTFRRPGVVQHFRDTLTGEWMQEERDRCLHFRLPMSILTF
;
A
#
# COMPACT_ATOMS: atom_id res chain seq x y z
N MET A 1 -10.54 -0.55 -21.32
CA MET A 1 -11.01 0.81 -20.97
C MET A 1 -9.95 1.81 -21.41
N ASP A 2 -10.35 2.98 -21.90
CA ASP A 2 -9.43 4.08 -22.18
C ASP A 2 -9.31 5.01 -20.97
N LEU A 3 -8.15 4.98 -20.30
CA LEU A 3 -7.88 5.77 -19.11
C LEU A 3 -7.37 7.19 -19.42
N PHE A 4 -6.84 7.43 -20.61
CA PHE A 4 -5.97 8.58 -20.89
C PHE A 4 -6.58 9.61 -21.82
N SER A 5 -7.64 9.28 -22.57
CA SER A 5 -8.42 10.31 -23.24
C SER A 5 -9.10 11.22 -22.20
N PRO A 6 -8.86 12.55 -22.21
CA PRO A 6 -9.48 13.45 -21.24
C PRO A 6 -11.02 13.44 -21.34
N LEU A 7 -11.68 13.08 -20.25
CA LEU A 7 -13.15 13.03 -20.10
C LEU A 7 -13.68 14.18 -19.24
N VAL A 8 -12.81 14.85 -18.49
CA VAL A 8 -13.16 16.00 -17.65
C VAL A 8 -12.27 17.20 -17.97
N ALA A 9 -12.80 18.39 -17.70
CA ALA A 9 -12.07 19.63 -17.84
C ALA A 9 -10.81 19.67 -16.96
N THR A 10 -9.76 20.35 -17.42
CA THR A 10 -8.42 20.34 -16.82
C THR A 10 -8.39 20.74 -15.34
N GLU A 11 -9.28 21.65 -14.92
CA GLU A 11 -9.43 22.11 -13.54
C GLU A 11 -10.02 21.05 -12.60
N LYS A 12 -10.73 20.06 -13.16
CA LYS A 12 -11.23 18.90 -12.42
C LYS A 12 -10.23 17.74 -12.39
N GLN A 13 -9.18 17.81 -13.20
CA GLN A 13 -8.18 16.75 -13.27
C GLN A 13 -7.27 16.78 -12.05
N HIS A 14 -7.02 15.60 -11.49
CA HIS A 14 -6.07 15.41 -10.42
C HIS A 14 -4.64 15.83 -10.86
N PRO A 15 -3.83 16.46 -9.99
CA PRO A 15 -2.45 16.83 -10.34
C PRO A 15 -1.59 15.66 -10.83
N ASN A 16 -1.72 14.48 -10.21
CA ASN A 16 -1.03 13.26 -10.69
C ASN A 16 -1.53 12.81 -12.07
N PHE A 17 -2.82 12.92 -12.39
CA PHE A 17 -3.29 12.60 -13.74
C PHE A 17 -2.64 13.54 -14.76
N ARG A 18 -2.63 14.85 -14.48
CA ARG A 18 -2.01 15.85 -15.35
C ARG A 18 -0.51 15.60 -15.55
N SER A 19 0.21 15.17 -14.51
CA SER A 19 1.65 14.92 -14.62
C SER A 19 1.96 13.73 -15.53
N ILE A 20 1.15 12.67 -15.48
CA ILE A 20 1.38 11.46 -16.31
C ILE A 20 0.96 11.63 -17.78
N MET A 21 0.19 12.67 -18.10
CA MET A 21 -0.24 12.98 -19.47
C MET A 21 0.86 13.61 -20.34
N HIS A 22 2.06 13.82 -19.80
CA HIS A 22 3.19 14.31 -20.58
C HIS A 22 3.50 13.37 -21.77
N PRO A 23 3.74 13.88 -23.00
CA PRO A 23 3.93 13.02 -24.19
C PRO A 23 5.06 11.98 -24.05
N LEU A 24 6.15 12.34 -23.37
CA LEU A 24 7.27 11.43 -23.11
C LEU A 24 6.95 10.26 -22.15
N LEU A 25 5.78 10.27 -21.52
CA LEU A 25 5.30 9.19 -20.63
C LEU A 25 4.35 8.22 -21.35
N LEU A 26 4.30 8.23 -22.68
CA LEU A 26 3.50 7.26 -23.44
C LEU A 26 3.86 5.80 -23.09
N PRO A 27 5.15 5.38 -23.01
CA PRO A 27 5.49 4.00 -22.65
C PRO A 27 4.98 3.59 -21.27
N GLU A 28 5.10 4.48 -20.28
CA GLU A 28 4.62 4.24 -18.92
C GLU A 28 3.08 4.18 -18.87
N ARG A 29 2.38 5.05 -19.63
CA ARG A 29 0.92 4.96 -19.79
C ARG A 29 0.50 3.66 -20.46
N THR A 30 1.25 3.18 -21.45
CA THR A 30 1.02 1.86 -22.07
C THR A 30 1.19 0.73 -21.05
N GLU A 31 2.20 0.80 -20.18
CA GLU A 31 2.39 -0.18 -19.12
C GLU A 31 1.24 -0.17 -18.10
N LEU A 32 0.75 1.00 -17.68
CA LEU A 32 -0.43 1.07 -16.81
C LEU A 32 -1.70 0.58 -17.54
N ALA A 33 -1.86 0.85 -18.84
CA ALA A 33 -2.96 0.28 -19.62
C ALA A 33 -2.90 -1.26 -19.69
N ARG A 34 -1.70 -1.84 -19.75
CA ARG A 34 -1.49 -3.29 -19.66
C ARG A 34 -1.99 -3.82 -18.31
N TRP A 35 -1.69 -3.15 -17.20
CA TRP A 35 -2.18 -3.52 -15.87
C TRP A 35 -3.70 -3.50 -15.80
N ALA A 36 -4.35 -2.51 -16.43
CA ALA A 36 -5.80 -2.39 -16.48
C ALA A 36 -6.48 -3.30 -17.53
N SER A 37 -5.72 -4.12 -18.26
CA SER A 37 -6.27 -4.98 -19.33
C SER A 37 -7.23 -6.03 -18.76
N GLY A 38 -8.49 -6.01 -19.19
CA GLY A 38 -9.56 -6.87 -18.67
C GLY A 38 -10.24 -6.34 -17.40
N PHE A 39 -9.76 -5.23 -16.82
CA PHE A 39 -10.42 -4.59 -15.70
C PHE A 39 -11.70 -3.88 -16.18
N PRO A 40 -12.87 -4.13 -15.57
CA PRO A 40 -14.14 -3.65 -16.08
C PRO A 40 -14.39 -2.18 -15.72
N ASP A 41 -14.97 -1.43 -16.66
CA ASP A 41 -15.53 -0.09 -16.41
C ASP A 41 -17.05 -0.17 -16.47
N ARG A 42 -17.66 -0.72 -15.41
CA ARG A 42 -19.05 -1.21 -15.48
C ARG A 42 -20.08 -0.10 -15.67
N ASP A 43 -19.80 1.08 -15.13
CA ASP A 43 -20.70 2.23 -15.16
C ASP A 43 -20.14 3.41 -15.97
N ASN A 44 -19.03 3.20 -16.70
CA ASN A 44 -18.29 4.21 -17.44
C ASN A 44 -17.83 5.39 -16.56
N LYS A 45 -17.70 5.19 -15.24
CA LYS A 45 -17.19 6.21 -14.32
C LYS A 45 -15.75 5.98 -13.93
N PHE A 46 -15.21 4.78 -14.08
CA PHE A 46 -13.89 4.49 -13.55
C PHE A 46 -12.81 5.35 -14.23
N ALA A 47 -12.89 5.53 -15.55
CA ALA A 47 -11.98 6.43 -16.26
C ALA A 47 -12.10 7.90 -15.79
N ILE A 48 -13.30 8.35 -15.41
CA ILE A 48 -13.53 9.69 -14.85
C ILE A 48 -12.92 9.79 -13.44
N GLU A 49 -13.09 8.77 -12.61
CA GLU A 49 -12.51 8.70 -11.26
C GLU A 49 -10.98 8.67 -11.33
N PHE A 50 -10.40 7.89 -12.24
CA PHE A 50 -8.96 7.88 -12.49
C PHE A 50 -8.42 9.28 -12.83
N GLN A 51 -9.19 10.08 -13.57
CA GLN A 51 -8.82 11.45 -13.91
C GLN A 51 -9.01 12.46 -12.77
N THR A 52 -9.94 12.21 -11.86
CA THR A 52 -10.37 13.20 -10.84
C THR A 52 -9.84 12.93 -9.45
N THR A 53 -9.66 11.65 -9.06
CA THR A 53 -9.12 11.24 -7.75
C THR A 53 -7.76 10.55 -7.86
N PHE A 54 -7.49 9.87 -8.98
CA PHE A 54 -6.22 9.22 -9.34
C PHE A 54 -5.75 8.11 -8.39
N ASN A 55 -5.38 8.42 -7.15
CA ASN A 55 -4.73 7.48 -6.22
C ASN A 55 -5.63 6.27 -5.87
N SER A 56 -6.94 6.47 -5.72
CA SER A 56 -7.88 5.36 -5.47
C SER A 56 -7.97 4.41 -6.66
N SER A 57 -8.22 4.96 -7.86
CA SER A 57 -8.32 4.17 -9.08
C SER A 57 -6.99 3.51 -9.46
N PHE A 58 -5.85 4.18 -9.24
CA PHE A 58 -4.53 3.58 -9.41
C PHE A 58 -4.34 2.37 -8.49
N TRP A 59 -4.74 2.49 -7.23
CA TRP A 59 -4.64 1.39 -6.26
C TRP A 59 -5.49 0.19 -6.69
N GLU A 60 -6.71 0.42 -7.17
CA GLU A 60 -7.56 -0.65 -7.72
C GLU A 60 -6.96 -1.32 -8.97
N ILE A 61 -6.42 -0.53 -9.91
CA ILE A 61 -5.71 -1.09 -11.09
C ILE A 61 -4.51 -1.94 -10.65
N TYR A 62 -3.72 -1.45 -9.69
CA TYR A 62 -2.57 -2.19 -9.18
C TYR A 62 -2.99 -3.50 -8.51
N LEU A 63 -4.03 -3.48 -7.66
CA LEU A 63 -4.55 -4.69 -7.02
C LEU A 63 -5.04 -5.70 -8.06
N TYR A 64 -5.81 -5.25 -9.05
CA TYR A 64 -6.26 -6.09 -10.15
C TYR A 64 -5.07 -6.75 -10.88
N ALA A 65 -4.05 -5.98 -11.23
CA ALA A 65 -2.88 -6.50 -11.92
C ALA A 65 -2.10 -7.50 -11.05
N VAL A 66 -1.96 -7.23 -9.74
CA VAL A 66 -1.37 -8.20 -8.80
C VAL A 66 -2.20 -9.48 -8.78
N PHE A 67 -3.53 -9.42 -8.66
CA PHE A 67 -4.37 -10.61 -8.65
C PHE A 67 -4.25 -11.43 -9.96
N CYS A 68 -4.15 -10.76 -11.10
CA CYS A 68 -3.83 -11.40 -12.38
C CYS A 68 -2.45 -12.11 -12.36
N GLU A 69 -1.41 -11.46 -11.83
CA GLU A 69 -0.08 -12.08 -11.68
C GLU A 69 -0.08 -13.29 -10.73
N TYR A 70 -1.02 -13.33 -9.77
CA TYR A 70 -1.27 -14.49 -8.93
C TYR A 70 -2.09 -15.60 -9.62
N GLY A 71 -2.61 -15.36 -10.82
CA GLY A 71 -3.49 -16.28 -11.52
C GLY A 71 -4.86 -16.41 -10.87
N PHE A 72 -5.29 -15.41 -10.10
CA PHE A 72 -6.61 -15.41 -9.48
C PHE A 72 -7.70 -15.10 -10.50
N GLU A 73 -8.90 -15.61 -10.22
CA GLU A 73 -10.08 -15.35 -11.03
C GLU A 73 -10.94 -14.27 -10.38
N MET A 74 -11.34 -13.26 -11.15
CA MET A 74 -12.17 -12.16 -10.68
C MET A 74 -13.64 -12.39 -11.06
N ASN A 75 -14.53 -12.36 -10.08
CA ASN A 75 -15.96 -12.44 -10.28
C ASN A 75 -16.58 -11.03 -10.24
N TRP A 76 -17.06 -10.58 -11.40
CA TRP A 76 -17.63 -9.25 -11.56
C TRP A 76 -19.17 -9.20 -11.45
N SER A 77 -19.80 -10.26 -10.97
CA SER A 77 -21.27 -10.35 -10.86
C SER A 77 -21.87 -9.43 -9.78
N HIS A 78 -21.03 -8.90 -8.88
CA HIS A 78 -21.45 -8.04 -7.79
C HIS A 78 -20.68 -6.72 -7.78
N ALA A 79 -21.37 -5.61 -7.50
CA ALA A 79 -20.79 -4.27 -7.54
C ALA A 79 -20.00 -3.88 -6.28
N MET A 80 -20.08 -4.66 -5.20
CA MET A 80 -19.37 -4.42 -3.94
C MET A 80 -19.16 -5.75 -3.19
N PRO A 81 -18.09 -5.92 -2.40
CA PRO A 81 -16.88 -5.10 -2.33
C PRO A 81 -16.17 -4.98 -3.69
N ASP A 82 -15.17 -4.11 -3.78
CA ASP A 82 -14.49 -3.78 -5.05
C ASP A 82 -14.02 -5.02 -5.83
N PHE A 83 -13.55 -6.07 -5.12
CA PHE A 83 -13.19 -7.35 -5.72
C PHE A 83 -13.86 -8.53 -5.03
N HIS A 84 -14.35 -9.46 -5.85
CA HIS A 84 -14.66 -10.82 -5.45
C HIS A 84 -13.71 -11.74 -6.20
N VAL A 85 -12.84 -12.42 -5.45
CA VAL A 85 -11.66 -13.10 -6.00
C VAL A 85 -11.74 -14.58 -5.63
N ASN A 86 -11.50 -15.46 -6.59
CA ASN A 86 -11.19 -16.86 -6.34
C ASN A 86 -9.68 -17.05 -6.44
N GLY A 87 -9.03 -17.34 -5.31
CA GLY A 87 -7.61 -17.66 -5.24
C GLY A 87 -7.43 -19.10 -4.83
N ASN A 88 -6.80 -19.91 -5.69
CA ASN A 88 -6.51 -21.32 -5.42
C ASN A 88 -7.75 -22.14 -5.02
N GLY A 89 -8.90 -21.88 -5.66
CA GLY A 89 -10.16 -22.59 -5.39
C GLY A 89 -10.93 -22.09 -4.16
N ARG A 90 -10.53 -20.97 -3.54
CA ARG A 90 -11.23 -20.36 -2.41
C ARG A 90 -11.61 -18.93 -2.70
N ASP A 91 -12.87 -18.59 -2.41
CA ASP A 91 -13.36 -17.23 -2.56
C ASP A 91 -12.95 -16.37 -1.35
N PHE A 92 -12.57 -15.13 -1.64
CA PHE A 92 -12.48 -14.05 -0.68
C PHE A 92 -12.94 -12.74 -1.34
N VAL A 93 -13.27 -11.75 -0.51
CA VAL A 93 -13.69 -10.43 -0.99
C VAL A 93 -12.71 -9.37 -0.49
N VAL A 94 -12.38 -8.42 -1.37
CA VAL A 94 -11.43 -7.33 -1.09
C VAL A 94 -12.13 -6.00 -1.26
N GLU A 95 -11.99 -5.13 -0.26
CA GLU A 95 -12.34 -3.71 -0.38
C GLU A 95 -11.05 -2.89 -0.47
N ALA A 96 -10.92 -2.05 -1.49
CA ALA A 96 -9.81 -1.14 -1.67
C ALA A 96 -10.09 0.20 -0.98
N VAL A 97 -9.05 0.78 -0.39
CA VAL A 97 -9.12 2.12 0.21
C VAL A 97 -7.76 2.79 0.20
N THR A 98 -7.76 4.11 0.04
CA THR A 98 -6.58 4.94 0.21
C THR A 98 -6.68 5.76 1.49
N ALA A 99 -5.58 5.83 2.25
CA ALA A 99 -5.45 6.78 3.35
C ALA A 99 -4.92 8.10 2.78
N ASN A 100 -5.81 9.06 2.53
CA ASN A 100 -5.45 10.36 1.94
C ASN A 100 -5.15 11.41 3.01
N SER A 101 -4.64 12.58 2.62
CA SER A 101 -4.37 13.69 3.53
C SER A 101 -5.63 14.21 4.22
N ALA A 102 -5.47 14.82 5.40
CA ALA A 102 -6.56 15.56 6.03
C ALA A 102 -6.84 16.86 5.26
N SER A 103 -8.08 17.33 5.28
CA SER A 103 -8.43 18.62 4.68
C SER A 103 -7.58 19.74 5.30
N GLY A 104 -6.89 20.50 4.46
CA GLY A 104 -5.99 21.57 4.88
C GLY A 104 -4.54 21.14 5.17
N ASN A 105 -4.25 19.83 5.18
CA ASN A 105 -2.88 19.32 5.22
C ASN A 105 -2.29 19.22 3.81
N LEU A 106 -0.97 19.15 3.75
CA LEU A 106 -0.23 19.01 2.49
C LEU A 106 -0.50 17.63 1.87
N GLU A 107 -0.93 17.60 0.61
CA GLU A 107 -1.19 16.37 -0.13
C GLU A 107 0.12 15.73 -0.62
N GLU A 108 0.14 14.40 -0.84
CA GLU A 108 1.38 13.67 -1.14
C GLU A 108 2.10 14.13 -2.41
N TRP A 109 1.33 14.55 -3.41
CA TRP A 109 1.87 15.02 -4.70
C TRP A 109 2.49 16.42 -4.61
N ARG A 110 2.24 17.16 -3.53
CA ARG A 110 2.85 18.47 -3.29
C ARG A 110 4.19 18.30 -2.58
N LYS A 111 5.26 18.38 -3.35
CA LYS A 111 6.64 18.23 -2.87
C LYS A 111 7.40 19.57 -2.97
N PRO A 112 7.35 20.42 -1.93
CA PRO A 112 8.10 21.69 -1.93
C PRO A 112 9.62 21.48 -1.93
N GLU A 113 10.05 20.32 -1.42
CA GLU A 113 11.43 19.83 -1.45
C GLU A 113 11.43 18.42 -2.04
N LEU A 114 12.58 17.95 -2.56
CA LEU A 114 12.71 16.59 -3.10
C LEU A 114 12.43 15.51 -2.03
N ILE A 115 12.88 15.77 -0.81
CA ILE A 115 12.62 15.02 0.42
C ILE A 115 12.49 16.03 1.56
N SER A 116 11.61 15.76 2.53
CA SER A 116 11.49 16.58 3.74
C SER A 116 12.74 16.53 4.61
N GLN A 117 12.92 17.54 5.46
CA GLN A 117 13.99 17.57 6.47
C GLN A 117 13.90 16.38 7.42
N ASP A 118 12.69 15.99 7.81
CA ASP A 118 12.43 14.83 8.66
C ASP A 118 13.01 13.55 8.02
N VAL A 119 12.73 13.28 6.74
CA VAL A 119 13.33 12.15 6.01
C VAL A 119 14.84 12.30 5.87
N ARG A 120 15.32 13.49 5.51
CA ARG A 120 16.76 13.78 5.31
C ARG A 120 17.58 13.45 6.57
N TYR A 121 17.06 13.79 7.74
CA TYR A 121 17.70 13.55 9.03
C TYR A 121 17.25 12.25 9.71
N LYS A 122 16.49 11.40 8.99
CA LYS A 122 15.98 10.11 9.49
C LYS A 122 15.18 10.25 10.79
N ARG A 123 14.28 11.23 10.81
CA ARG A 123 13.31 11.51 11.88
C ARG A 123 11.93 11.10 11.40
N PHE A 124 11.61 9.82 11.51
CA PHE A 124 10.42 9.22 10.92
C PHE A 124 9.21 9.24 11.86
N GLY A 125 9.38 9.51 13.16
CA GLY A 125 8.29 9.45 14.16
C GLY A 125 7.09 10.31 13.81
N LYS A 126 7.31 11.52 13.28
CA LYS A 126 6.23 12.42 12.86
C LYS A 126 5.45 11.87 11.66
N ILE A 127 6.17 11.37 10.65
CA ILE A 127 5.58 10.74 9.45
C ILE A 127 4.76 9.52 9.88
N ASN A 128 5.34 8.65 10.70
CA ASN A 128 4.68 7.43 11.18
C ASN A 128 3.43 7.73 12.01
N ARG A 129 3.45 8.79 12.83
CA ARG A 129 2.30 9.20 13.65
C ARG A 129 1.12 9.70 12.82
N GLU A 130 1.37 10.53 11.80
CA GLU A 130 0.30 10.96 10.89
C GLU A 130 -0.24 9.76 10.10
N ALA A 131 0.65 8.89 9.60
CA ALA A 131 0.27 7.66 8.90
C ALA A 131 -0.65 6.78 9.76
N MET A 132 -0.29 6.51 11.03
CA MET A 132 -1.13 5.73 11.96
C MET A 132 -2.54 6.31 12.10
N ILE A 133 -2.67 7.65 12.22
CA ILE A 133 -3.97 8.32 12.34
C ILE A 133 -4.82 8.12 11.07
N ARG A 134 -4.22 8.32 9.90
CA ARG A 134 -4.92 8.31 8.61
C ARG A 134 -5.28 6.88 8.19
N LEU A 135 -4.38 5.92 8.38
CA LEU A 135 -4.64 4.49 8.22
C LEU A 135 -5.76 4.02 9.16
N SER A 136 -5.76 4.45 10.43
CA SER A 136 -6.82 4.10 11.39
C SER A 136 -8.19 4.60 10.97
N ASN A 137 -8.27 5.82 10.42
CA ASN A 137 -9.53 6.38 9.90
C ASN A 137 -10.03 5.57 8.69
N ALA A 138 -9.15 5.25 7.72
CA ALA A 138 -9.49 4.46 6.54
C ALA A 138 -9.98 3.05 6.93
N PHE A 139 -9.24 2.37 7.80
CA PHE A 139 -9.59 1.08 8.36
C PHE A 139 -10.96 1.11 9.05
N SER A 140 -11.15 2.04 9.98
CA SER A 140 -12.38 2.15 10.76
C SER A 140 -13.60 2.47 9.89
N ALA A 141 -13.43 3.29 8.85
CA ALA A 141 -14.50 3.61 7.92
C ALA A 141 -14.96 2.38 7.12
N LYS A 142 -14.02 1.60 6.58
CA LYS A 142 -14.35 0.39 5.81
C LYS A 142 -14.83 -0.77 6.69
N PHE A 143 -14.32 -0.89 7.91
CA PHE A 143 -14.88 -1.82 8.91
C PHE A 143 -16.36 -1.52 9.21
N ARG A 144 -16.71 -0.25 9.46
CA ARG A 144 -18.12 0.16 9.63
C ARG A 144 -18.95 -0.15 8.39
N LYS A 145 -18.45 0.21 7.20
CA LYS A 145 -19.13 -0.08 5.92
C LYS A 145 -19.39 -1.58 5.74
N PHE A 146 -18.44 -2.43 6.11
CA PHE A 146 -18.64 -3.88 6.08
C PHE A 146 -19.77 -4.29 7.02
N ASN A 147 -19.71 -3.89 8.30
CA ASN A 147 -20.73 -4.27 9.28
C ASN A 147 -22.13 -3.75 8.92
N ASP A 148 -22.23 -2.52 8.44
CA ASP A 148 -23.52 -1.86 8.17
C ASP A 148 -24.13 -2.31 6.84
N SER A 149 -23.30 -2.76 5.88
CA SER A 149 -23.71 -3.02 4.50
C SER A 149 -23.24 -4.39 4.01
N TYR A 150 -21.94 -4.59 3.81
CA TYR A 150 -21.44 -5.74 3.06
C TYR A 150 -21.71 -7.07 3.76
N SER A 151 -21.65 -7.13 5.09
CA SER A 151 -21.91 -8.33 5.90
C SER A 151 -23.29 -8.96 5.68
N LYS A 152 -24.24 -8.18 5.17
CA LYS A 152 -25.64 -8.59 4.92
C LYS A 152 -25.84 -9.18 3.52
N LEU A 153 -24.81 -9.16 2.68
CA LEU A 153 -24.89 -9.61 1.29
C LEU A 153 -24.59 -11.12 1.21
N PRO A 154 -25.34 -11.90 0.40
CA PRO A 154 -25.12 -13.34 0.29
C PRO A 154 -23.72 -13.72 -0.22
N HIS A 155 -23.14 -12.92 -1.12
CA HIS A 155 -21.87 -13.22 -1.78
C HIS A 155 -20.62 -12.85 -0.96
N THR A 156 -20.78 -12.17 0.18
CA THR A 156 -19.71 -11.79 1.12
C THR A 156 -19.77 -12.58 2.43
N ASN A 157 -20.96 -13.11 2.78
CA ASN A 157 -21.17 -13.83 4.02
C ASN A 157 -20.28 -15.08 4.09
N GLN A 158 -19.75 -15.36 5.28
CA GLN A 158 -18.86 -16.50 5.56
C GLN A 158 -17.58 -16.59 4.70
N LYS A 159 -17.20 -15.52 4.00
CA LYS A 159 -15.94 -15.43 3.26
C LYS A 159 -14.93 -14.58 4.00
N PRO A 160 -13.62 -14.79 3.77
CA PRO A 160 -12.61 -13.87 4.22
C PRO A 160 -12.85 -12.47 3.63
N PHE A 161 -12.92 -11.47 4.50
CA PHE A 161 -13.01 -10.06 4.11
C PHE A 161 -11.64 -9.41 4.30
N VAL A 162 -11.04 -9.03 3.18
CA VAL A 162 -9.69 -8.47 3.13
C VAL A 162 -9.80 -6.98 2.85
N LEU A 163 -9.08 -6.17 3.63
CA LEU A 163 -9.03 -4.73 3.41
C LEU A 163 -7.69 -4.38 2.75
N ALA A 164 -7.73 -3.81 1.55
CA ALA A 164 -6.53 -3.39 0.83
C ALA A 164 -6.31 -1.88 0.99
N ILE A 165 -5.31 -1.50 1.79
CA ILE A 165 -5.02 -0.10 2.15
C ILE A 165 -3.72 0.37 1.49
N ALA A 166 -3.78 1.46 0.73
CA ALA A 166 -2.59 2.18 0.27
C ALA A 166 -2.44 3.55 0.97
N PRO A 167 -1.23 3.88 1.46
CA PRO A 167 -0.95 5.18 2.08
C PRO A 167 -0.70 6.26 1.02
N PHE A 168 -1.36 7.40 1.15
CA PHE A 168 -1.19 8.61 0.34
C PHE A 168 -1.42 9.88 1.19
N GLU A 169 -1.17 9.78 2.49
CA GLU A 169 -1.67 10.73 3.47
C GLU A 169 -0.86 12.02 3.59
N GLN A 170 0.38 12.00 3.10
CA GLN A 170 1.31 13.12 3.19
C GLN A 170 2.49 12.91 2.23
N PRO A 171 3.27 13.95 1.91
CA PRO A 171 4.54 13.78 1.22
C PRO A 171 5.44 12.82 1.98
N ASP A 172 6.30 12.11 1.26
CA ASP A 172 7.23 11.15 1.84
C ASP A 172 6.60 9.93 2.54
N PHE A 173 5.29 9.69 2.35
CA PHE A 173 4.58 8.55 2.97
C PHE A 173 5.29 7.21 2.76
N GLN A 174 6.01 7.03 1.64
CA GLN A 174 6.77 5.82 1.33
C GLN A 174 7.81 5.44 2.40
N TYR A 175 8.32 6.41 3.16
CA TYR A 175 9.36 6.20 4.16
C TYR A 175 8.81 5.61 5.45
N GLN A 176 7.49 5.55 5.61
CA GLN A 176 6.86 4.79 6.70
C GLN A 176 7.13 3.29 6.58
N TYR A 177 7.41 2.79 5.36
CA TYR A 177 7.49 1.38 5.02
C TYR A 177 6.33 0.58 5.63
N ASP A 178 6.55 -0.17 6.72
CA ASP A 178 5.53 -0.92 7.47
C ASP A 178 5.29 -0.40 8.90
N ARG A 179 6.01 0.63 9.36
CA ARG A 179 6.05 1.02 10.78
C ARG A 179 4.68 1.41 11.31
N ALA A 180 3.99 2.27 10.57
CA ALA A 180 2.69 2.79 10.98
C ALA A 180 1.60 1.72 10.93
N ILE A 181 1.57 0.90 9.88
CA ILE A 181 0.57 -0.16 9.75
C ILE A 181 0.81 -1.30 10.76
N MET A 182 2.06 -1.61 11.09
CA MET A 182 2.41 -2.57 12.14
C MET A 182 2.02 -2.09 13.53
N ALA A 183 2.27 -0.81 13.84
CA ALA A 183 1.80 -0.22 15.08
C ALA A 183 0.26 -0.25 15.16
N LEU A 184 -0.41 0.16 14.08
CA LEU A 184 -1.87 0.14 14.01
C LEU A 184 -2.45 -1.26 14.25
N LEU A 185 -1.95 -2.28 13.55
CA LEU A 185 -2.55 -3.61 13.60
C LEU A 185 -2.08 -4.44 14.79
N TYR A 186 -0.81 -4.37 15.18
CA TYR A 186 -0.23 -5.26 16.19
C TYR A 186 0.34 -4.56 17.43
N ASP A 187 0.21 -3.23 17.52
CA ASP A 187 0.83 -2.42 18.58
C ASP A 187 2.34 -2.66 18.69
N TYR A 188 3.00 -2.86 17.54
CA TYR A 188 4.45 -3.00 17.45
C TYR A 188 5.00 -1.89 16.58
N TYR A 189 5.68 -0.94 17.20
CA TYR A 189 6.31 0.21 16.54
C TYR A 189 7.82 0.10 16.63
N VAL A 190 8.50 0.24 15.48
CA VAL A 190 9.98 0.29 15.44
C VAL A 190 10.40 1.75 15.60
N ASP A 191 11.03 2.07 16.72
CA ASP A 191 11.41 3.45 17.06
C ASP A 191 12.77 3.82 16.46
N GLU A 192 12.74 4.15 15.18
CA GLU A 192 13.93 4.56 14.42
C GLU A 192 14.52 5.89 14.92
N ASP A 193 13.71 6.76 15.52
CA ASP A 193 14.17 8.04 16.05
C ASP A 193 15.06 7.83 17.27
N ALA A 194 14.66 6.97 18.21
CA ALA A 194 15.45 6.58 19.37
C ALA A 194 16.81 5.97 18.97
N TYR A 195 16.81 5.11 17.94
CA TYR A 195 18.04 4.54 17.39
C TYR A 195 18.98 5.62 16.81
N HIS A 196 18.44 6.56 16.04
CA HIS A 196 19.23 7.60 15.42
C HIS A 196 19.73 8.67 16.40
N GLU A 197 19.05 8.86 17.54
CA GLU A 197 19.52 9.70 18.64
C GLU A 197 20.65 9.05 19.45
N ASN A 198 20.54 7.75 19.73
CA ASN A 198 21.51 7.05 20.58
C ASN A 198 21.84 5.64 20.08
N PRO A 199 22.58 5.50 18.95
CA PRO A 199 22.80 4.21 18.32
C PRO A 199 23.61 3.23 19.18
N THR A 200 24.43 3.72 20.12
CA THR A 200 25.23 2.87 21.02
C THR A 200 24.37 2.13 22.05
N GLN A 201 23.19 2.66 22.38
CA GLN A 201 22.22 2.00 23.27
C GLN A 201 21.49 0.84 22.57
N TYR A 202 21.50 0.82 21.24
CA TYR A 202 20.71 -0.09 20.41
C TYR A 202 21.61 -0.81 19.39
N PRO A 203 22.53 -1.69 19.86
CA PRO A 203 23.53 -2.32 19.01
C PRO A 203 22.95 -3.22 17.91
N ASP A 204 21.74 -3.76 18.13
CA ASP A 204 21.06 -4.66 17.21
C ASP A 204 20.08 -3.95 16.26
N GLY A 205 20.08 -2.61 16.25
CA GLY A 205 19.17 -1.80 15.46
C GLY A 205 18.02 -1.21 16.28
N PRO A 206 17.04 -0.56 15.63
CA PRO A 206 16.01 0.20 16.32
C PRO A 206 15.12 -0.67 17.23
N PRO A 207 14.78 -0.18 18.44
CA PRO A 207 13.98 -0.96 19.37
C PRO A 207 12.52 -1.07 18.90
N GLY A 208 11.90 -2.21 19.17
CA GLY A 208 10.46 -2.39 19.06
C GLY A 208 9.78 -1.99 20.36
N ILE A 209 8.77 -1.12 20.29
CA ILE A 209 8.00 -0.64 21.44
C ILE A 209 6.49 -0.83 21.22
N LYS A 210 5.76 -0.92 22.33
CA LYS A 210 4.30 -0.86 22.36
C LYS A 210 3.87 0.55 22.71
N LEU A 211 3.03 1.14 21.88
CA LEU A 211 2.54 2.50 22.08
C LEU A 211 1.19 2.51 22.80
N GLY A 212 0.37 1.47 22.60
CA GLY A 212 -0.99 1.32 23.11
C GLY A 212 -1.99 2.23 22.40
N GLU A 213 -1.72 3.53 22.40
CA GLU A 213 -2.51 4.54 21.71
C GLU A 213 -1.66 5.74 21.26
N ILE A 214 -2.18 6.52 20.31
CA ILE A 214 -1.63 7.83 19.96
C ILE A 214 -2.71 8.90 20.03
N THR A 215 -2.35 10.10 20.48
CA THR A 215 -3.28 11.23 20.58
C THR A 215 -3.31 12.03 19.27
N LYS A 216 -4.46 12.42 18.75
CA LYS A 216 -4.55 13.40 17.65
C LYS A 216 -4.22 14.82 18.14
N SER A 217 -3.97 15.76 17.23
CA SER A 217 -3.76 17.17 17.59
C SER A 217 -4.94 17.79 18.36
N ASN A 218 -6.15 17.29 18.12
CA ASN A 218 -7.37 17.70 18.82
C ASN A 218 -7.60 16.97 20.16
N GLY A 219 -6.63 16.21 20.66
CA GLY A 219 -6.72 15.48 21.93
C GLY A 219 -7.43 14.11 21.86
N THR A 220 -8.02 13.74 20.72
CA THR A 220 -8.71 12.43 20.59
C THR A 220 -7.71 11.29 20.54
N SER A 221 -7.88 10.24 21.35
CA SER A 221 -7.04 9.04 21.29
C SER A 221 -7.38 8.15 20.08
N VAL A 222 -6.34 7.53 19.49
CA VAL A 222 -6.41 6.49 18.47
C VAL A 222 -5.79 5.22 19.07
N PRO A 223 -6.60 4.18 19.35
CA PRO A 223 -6.07 2.92 19.85
C PRO A 223 -5.28 2.20 18.75
N LEU A 224 -4.21 1.53 19.17
CA LEU A 224 -3.36 0.67 18.34
C LEU A 224 -3.60 -0.81 18.68
N GLY A 225 -3.01 -1.73 17.92
CA GLY A 225 -3.21 -3.16 18.11
C GLY A 225 -4.60 -3.63 17.72
N LEU A 226 -5.12 -3.19 16.57
CA LEU A 226 -6.47 -3.55 16.10
C LEU A 226 -6.65 -5.07 15.88
N PHE A 227 -5.58 -5.82 15.67
CA PHE A 227 -5.56 -7.29 15.55
C PHE A 227 -5.09 -8.00 16.83
N CYS A 228 -5.06 -7.29 17.96
CA CYS A 228 -4.70 -7.85 19.26
C CYS A 228 -5.91 -8.36 20.07
N ASN A 229 -7.14 -8.25 19.54
CA ASN A 229 -8.36 -8.76 20.16
C ASN A 229 -9.48 -9.02 19.13
N GLU A 230 -10.62 -9.55 19.59
CA GLU A 230 -11.74 -9.95 18.72
C GLU A 230 -12.56 -8.80 18.13
N LYS A 231 -12.35 -7.53 18.53
CA LYS A 231 -13.18 -6.39 18.11
C LYS A 231 -13.30 -6.25 16.59
N TYR A 232 -12.24 -6.60 15.86
CA TYR A 232 -12.18 -6.50 14.41
C TYR A 232 -12.16 -7.86 13.71
N ARG A 233 -12.69 -8.92 14.35
CA ARG A 233 -12.75 -10.29 13.81
C ARG A 233 -13.43 -10.43 12.44
N ALA A 234 -14.21 -9.44 12.01
CA ALA A 234 -14.81 -9.46 10.67
C ALA A 234 -13.78 -9.24 9.55
N ILE A 235 -12.64 -8.60 9.83
CA ILE A 235 -11.56 -8.41 8.86
C ILE A 235 -10.57 -9.57 9.00
N SER A 236 -10.33 -10.27 7.91
CA SER A 236 -9.47 -11.45 7.86
C SER A 236 -7.99 -11.11 7.71
N ALA A 237 -7.71 -10.13 6.85
CA ALA A 237 -6.35 -9.64 6.61
C ALA A 237 -6.38 -8.21 6.07
N VAL A 238 -5.24 -7.54 6.14
CA VAL A 238 -4.97 -6.26 5.46
C VAL A 238 -3.90 -6.49 4.40
N ILE A 239 -4.19 -6.11 3.16
CA ILE A 239 -3.19 -5.95 2.10
C ILE A 239 -2.69 -4.51 2.16
N PHE A 240 -1.39 -4.31 2.12
CA PHE A 240 -0.79 -2.99 2.19
C PHE A 240 0.43 -2.86 1.29
N SER A 241 0.59 -1.70 0.65
CA SER A 241 1.83 -1.34 -0.03
C SER A 241 2.01 0.17 -0.07
N CYS A 242 3.12 0.66 0.47
CA CYS A 242 3.59 2.03 0.26
C CYS A 242 4.44 2.18 -1.02
N ALA A 243 4.68 1.08 -1.74
CA ALA A 243 5.46 1.07 -2.97
C ALA A 243 4.56 1.21 -4.21
N ALA A 244 3.28 0.84 -4.16
CA ALA A 244 2.34 0.90 -5.28
C ALA A 244 2.01 2.35 -5.71
N THR A 245 2.95 2.98 -6.42
CA THR A 245 2.89 4.35 -6.92
C THR A 245 3.25 4.38 -8.40
N TRP A 246 3.12 5.55 -9.05
CA TRP A 246 3.60 5.74 -10.42
C TRP A 246 5.07 5.34 -10.61
N GLY A 247 5.89 5.47 -9.56
CA GLY A 247 7.28 5.03 -9.62
C GLY A 247 7.41 3.54 -9.94
N LYS A 248 6.43 2.70 -9.56
CA LYS A 248 6.39 1.28 -9.94
C LYS A 248 6.18 1.11 -11.44
N VAL A 249 5.27 1.87 -12.04
CA VAL A 249 5.05 1.88 -13.49
C VAL A 249 6.34 2.26 -14.21
N GLU A 250 7.01 3.34 -13.76
CA GLU A 250 8.31 3.75 -14.32
C GLU A 250 9.39 2.68 -14.18
N ALA A 251 9.37 1.90 -13.10
CA ALA A 251 10.35 0.83 -12.89
C ALA A 251 10.11 -0.39 -13.76
N LEU A 252 8.85 -0.74 -14.04
CA LEU A 252 8.47 -1.93 -14.80
C LEU A 252 8.32 -1.68 -16.31
N THR A 253 8.38 -0.42 -16.75
CA THR A 253 8.32 -0.06 -18.18
C THR A 253 9.63 -0.40 -18.89
N GLN A 254 9.65 -1.37 -19.80
CA GLN A 254 10.88 -1.80 -20.48
C GLN A 254 11.33 -0.85 -21.61
N ASP A 255 10.39 -0.36 -22.43
CA ASP A 255 10.69 0.35 -23.69
C ASP A 255 10.64 1.88 -23.60
N SER A 256 10.88 2.44 -22.41
CA SER A 256 10.86 3.90 -22.25
C SER A 256 12.17 4.53 -22.74
N PRO A 257 12.11 5.52 -23.67
CA PRO A 257 13.29 6.14 -24.26
C PRO A 257 14.01 7.08 -23.29
N ARG A 258 13.42 7.34 -22.12
CA ARG A 258 13.97 8.23 -21.11
C ARG A 258 15.01 7.48 -20.27
N PRO A 259 16.27 7.95 -20.20
CA PRO A 259 17.24 7.45 -19.25
C PRO A 259 16.69 7.58 -17.83
N CYS A 260 16.67 6.45 -17.13
CA CYS A 260 16.15 6.36 -15.77
C CYS A 260 17.08 5.51 -14.92
N THR A 261 17.47 6.09 -13.78
CA THR A 261 18.20 5.40 -12.73
C THR A 261 17.25 5.10 -11.60
N ILE A 262 17.18 3.85 -11.16
CA ILE A 262 16.34 3.42 -10.05
C ILE A 262 17.22 3.24 -8.83
N SER A 263 16.95 4.05 -7.81
CA SER A 263 17.49 3.85 -6.47
C SER A 263 16.46 3.04 -5.67
N SER A 264 16.86 1.93 -5.08
CA SER A 264 15.95 1.11 -4.28
C SER A 264 16.63 0.55 -3.04
N SER A 265 15.81 0.26 -2.03
CA SER A 265 16.22 -0.37 -0.78
C SER A 265 15.43 -1.65 -0.60
N TRP A 266 16.14 -2.75 -0.38
CA TRP A 266 15.60 -4.07 -0.16
C TRP A 266 15.91 -4.56 1.25
N GLY A 267 15.12 -5.50 1.73
CA GLY A 267 15.43 -6.32 2.88
C GLY A 267 16.78 -7.01 2.73
N GLY A 268 17.39 -7.35 3.86
CA GLY A 268 18.63 -8.09 3.87
C GLY A 268 18.89 -8.74 5.23
N PRO A 269 19.81 -9.71 5.29
CA PRO A 269 20.01 -10.56 6.46
C PRO A 269 20.21 -9.76 7.75
N GLY A 270 19.54 -10.19 8.81
CA GLY A 270 19.62 -9.54 10.12
C GLY A 270 19.02 -8.12 10.13
N GLY A 271 18.02 -7.85 9.26
CA GLY A 271 17.34 -6.57 9.17
C GLY A 271 18.16 -5.45 8.53
N LYS A 272 19.34 -5.74 7.97
CA LYS A 272 20.21 -4.74 7.35
C LYS A 272 19.79 -4.51 5.89
N PRO A 273 19.31 -3.31 5.52
CA PRO A 273 18.82 -3.06 4.18
C PRO A 273 19.94 -3.06 3.15
N ARG A 274 19.68 -3.64 1.98
CA ARG A 274 20.56 -3.59 0.80
C ARG A 274 20.09 -2.48 -0.13
N ARG A 275 20.96 -1.51 -0.36
CA ARG A 275 20.68 -0.39 -1.27
C ARG A 275 21.33 -0.65 -2.62
N GLN A 276 20.60 -0.36 -3.68
CA GLN A 276 21.12 -0.42 -5.04
C GLN A 276 20.72 0.83 -5.82
N GLN A 277 21.58 1.20 -6.76
CA GLN A 277 21.29 2.22 -7.74
C GLN A 277 21.72 1.68 -9.10
N VAL A 278 20.74 1.41 -9.95
CA VAL A 278 20.95 0.74 -11.24
C VAL A 278 20.15 1.44 -12.33
N SER A 279 20.51 1.23 -13.60
CA SER A 279 19.64 1.65 -14.70
C SER A 279 18.34 0.87 -14.68
N ARG A 280 17.26 1.44 -15.23
CA ARG A 280 15.97 0.74 -15.36
C ARG A 280 16.11 -0.67 -15.96
N ALA A 281 16.89 -0.80 -17.04
CA ALA A 281 17.13 -2.09 -17.71
C ALA A 281 17.84 -3.16 -16.84
N ARG A 282 18.47 -2.76 -15.73
CA ARG A 282 19.13 -3.67 -14.77
C ARG A 282 18.35 -3.80 -13.45
N HIS A 283 17.26 -3.06 -13.28
CA HIS A 283 16.40 -3.17 -12.11
C HIS A 283 15.46 -4.35 -12.31
N ASN A 284 15.40 -5.26 -11.34
CA ASN A 284 14.69 -6.53 -11.46
C ASN A 284 13.66 -6.68 -10.34
N GLU A 285 12.77 -5.71 -10.23
CA GLU A 285 11.62 -5.77 -9.34
C GLU A 285 10.42 -6.38 -10.04
N THR A 286 9.58 -7.11 -9.31
CA THR A 286 8.31 -7.66 -9.79
C THR A 286 7.13 -6.73 -9.47
N LEU A 287 5.94 -7.07 -9.98
CA LEU A 287 4.74 -6.29 -9.69
C LEU A 287 4.41 -6.32 -8.19
N GLU A 288 4.52 -7.49 -7.56
CA GLU A 288 4.21 -7.73 -6.15
C GLU A 288 5.26 -7.23 -5.15
N ASP A 289 6.47 -6.89 -5.59
CA ASP A 289 7.51 -6.41 -4.69
C ASP A 289 7.09 -5.14 -3.92
N GLY A 290 7.21 -5.20 -2.59
CA GLY A 290 6.74 -4.17 -1.67
C GLY A 290 5.26 -4.32 -1.26
N LEU A 291 4.60 -5.42 -1.64
CA LEU A 291 3.32 -5.84 -1.10
C LEU A 291 3.52 -6.54 0.25
N GLN A 292 2.64 -6.25 1.20
CA GLN A 292 2.63 -6.86 2.52
C GLN A 292 1.23 -7.30 2.92
N ILE A 293 1.13 -8.44 3.58
CA ILE A 293 -0.12 -9.05 4.04
C ILE A 293 -0.10 -9.19 5.55
N PHE A 294 -1.07 -8.60 6.22
CA PHE A 294 -1.20 -8.61 7.68
C PHE A 294 -2.42 -9.44 8.06
N HIS A 295 -2.23 -10.62 8.64
CA HIS A 295 -3.33 -11.53 9.00
C HIS A 295 -3.89 -11.22 10.38
N ASN A 296 -5.22 -11.17 10.48
CA ASN A 296 -5.88 -11.03 11.77
C ASN A 296 -5.97 -12.41 12.47
N PRO A 297 -5.26 -12.64 13.59
CA PRO A 297 -5.30 -13.92 14.29
C PRO A 297 -6.66 -14.20 14.96
N PHE A 298 -7.53 -13.19 15.06
CA PHE A 298 -8.89 -13.31 15.60
C PHE A 298 -9.96 -13.32 14.50
N ALA A 299 -9.58 -13.47 13.22
CA ALA A 299 -10.52 -13.46 12.10
C ALA A 299 -11.60 -14.55 12.26
N ALA A 300 -12.86 -14.18 12.05
CA ALA A 300 -13.98 -15.13 12.03
C ALA A 300 -13.91 -16.07 10.82
N ASN A 301 -13.47 -15.54 9.66
CA ASN A 301 -13.19 -16.30 8.45
C ASN A 301 -11.75 -16.01 8.03
N PRO A 302 -10.73 -16.74 8.54
CA PRO A 302 -9.33 -16.42 8.27
C PRO A 302 -8.99 -16.58 6.78
N LEU A 303 -8.10 -15.72 6.29
CA LEU A 303 -7.50 -15.87 4.97
C LEU A 303 -6.38 -16.92 5.05
N ASP A 304 -6.31 -17.84 4.09
CA ASP A 304 -5.23 -18.83 4.05
C ASP A 304 -3.89 -18.13 3.77
N LEU A 305 -2.86 -18.41 4.57
CA LEU A 305 -1.51 -17.86 4.38
C LEU A 305 -0.97 -18.16 2.97
N ASN A 306 -1.28 -19.34 2.43
CA ASN A 306 -0.83 -19.76 1.10
C ASN A 306 -1.44 -18.94 -0.04
N THR A 307 -2.50 -18.15 0.21
CA THR A 307 -3.12 -17.29 -0.81
C THR A 307 -2.10 -16.36 -1.43
N PHE A 308 -1.29 -15.69 -0.61
CA PHE A 308 -0.35 -14.66 -1.08
C PHE A 308 1.13 -15.05 -0.93
N ARG A 309 1.46 -16.30 -0.54
CA ARG A 309 2.86 -16.75 -0.40
C ARG A 309 3.56 -16.72 -1.76
N ARG A 310 4.51 -15.79 -1.89
CA ARG A 310 5.40 -15.63 -3.05
C ARG A 310 6.70 -14.98 -2.58
N PRO A 311 7.86 -15.30 -3.17
CA PRO A 311 9.11 -14.59 -2.86
C PRO A 311 8.93 -13.07 -2.98
N GLY A 312 9.44 -12.33 -1.99
CA GLY A 312 9.37 -10.86 -1.96
C GLY A 312 8.10 -10.25 -1.34
N VAL A 313 7.03 -11.04 -1.14
CA VAL A 313 5.79 -10.59 -0.50
C VAL A 313 5.83 -10.91 0.99
N VAL A 314 5.88 -9.86 1.83
CA VAL A 314 5.97 -10.02 3.28
C VAL A 314 4.63 -10.44 3.83
N GLN A 315 4.62 -11.45 4.70
CA GLN A 315 3.43 -11.83 5.45
C GLN A 315 3.69 -11.74 6.95
N HIS A 316 2.79 -11.04 7.64
CA HIS A 316 2.77 -10.92 9.09
C HIS A 316 1.59 -11.72 9.64
N PHE A 317 1.85 -12.71 10.49
CA PHE A 317 0.81 -13.55 11.07
C PHE A 317 1.22 -14.00 12.48
N ARG A 318 0.26 -14.54 13.21
CA ARG A 318 0.52 -15.20 14.49
C ARG A 318 0.60 -16.71 14.26
N ASP A 319 1.69 -17.33 14.70
CA ASP A 319 1.83 -18.77 14.67
C ASP A 319 0.76 -19.41 15.57
N THR A 320 0.09 -20.45 15.05
CA THR A 320 -1.03 -21.08 15.73
C THR A 320 -0.60 -22.03 16.85
N LEU A 321 0.64 -22.51 16.82
CA LEU A 321 1.20 -23.45 17.80
C LEU A 321 1.91 -22.71 18.94
N THR A 322 2.78 -21.75 18.61
CA THR A 322 3.58 -21.00 19.58
C THR A 322 2.88 -19.74 20.06
N GLY A 323 1.92 -19.22 19.28
CA GLY A 323 1.31 -17.93 19.54
C GLY A 323 2.25 -16.75 19.29
N GLU A 324 3.45 -17.00 18.75
CA GLU A 324 4.44 -15.98 18.43
C GLU A 324 4.07 -15.27 17.14
N TRP A 325 4.55 -14.04 17.00
CA TRP A 325 4.35 -13.29 15.77
C TRP A 325 5.49 -13.58 14.79
N MET A 326 5.10 -13.92 13.57
CA MET A 326 5.98 -14.38 12.51
C MET A 326 5.96 -13.40 11.35
N GLN A 327 7.11 -13.30 10.68
CA GLN A 327 7.25 -12.55 9.45
C GLN A 327 8.00 -13.36 8.39
N GLU A 328 7.37 -13.57 7.25
CA GLU A 328 7.96 -14.22 6.08
C GLU A 328 8.55 -13.20 5.09
N GLU A 329 9.55 -13.61 4.30
CA GLU A 329 10.14 -12.85 3.17
C GLU A 329 10.78 -11.48 3.49
N ARG A 330 10.94 -11.11 4.76
CA ARG A 330 11.55 -9.83 5.17
C ARG A 330 12.93 -9.55 4.56
N ASP A 331 13.74 -10.57 4.34
CA ASP A 331 15.12 -10.39 3.83
C ASP A 331 15.19 -10.23 2.30
N ARG A 332 14.05 -10.30 1.60
CA ARG A 332 13.98 -10.23 0.12
C ARG A 332 12.93 -9.25 -0.38
N CYS A 333 12.27 -8.53 0.51
CA CYS A 333 11.21 -7.61 0.16
C CYS A 333 11.75 -6.23 -0.25
N LEU A 334 11.01 -5.54 -1.11
CA LEU A 334 11.29 -4.16 -1.43
C LEU A 334 10.74 -3.22 -0.35
N HIS A 335 11.59 -2.39 0.25
CA HIS A 335 11.16 -1.36 1.18
C HIS A 335 10.71 -0.09 0.45
N PHE A 336 11.50 0.35 -0.53
CA PHE A 336 11.28 1.61 -1.24
C PHE A 336 12.01 1.64 -2.59
N ARG A 337 11.47 2.44 -3.52
CA ARG A 337 11.96 2.72 -4.87
C ARG A 337 11.83 4.21 -5.18
N LEU A 338 12.87 4.77 -5.80
CA LEU A 338 12.86 6.09 -6.41
C LEU A 338 13.41 6.01 -7.84
N PRO A 339 12.56 6.09 -8.87
CA PRO A 339 13.02 6.34 -10.22
C PRO A 339 13.46 7.81 -10.34
N MET A 340 14.65 8.01 -10.90
CA MET A 340 15.21 9.31 -11.24
C MET A 340 15.40 9.34 -12.75
N SER A 341 14.43 9.96 -13.41
CA SER A 341 14.42 10.14 -14.86
C SER A 341 14.92 11.54 -15.20
N ILE A 342 15.89 11.65 -16.11
CA ILE A 342 16.35 12.95 -16.60
C ILE A 342 15.37 13.39 -17.70
N LEU A 343 14.65 14.49 -17.46
CA LEU A 343 13.96 15.19 -18.55
C LEU A 343 15.04 15.97 -19.31
N THR A 344 15.61 15.36 -20.35
CA THR A 344 16.39 16.11 -21.33
C THR A 344 15.39 16.91 -22.16
N PHE A 345 15.38 18.23 -21.96
CA PHE A 345 14.59 19.20 -22.73
C PHE A 345 15.20 19.44 -24.11
#